data_AF-A0A7S2VSH5-F1
#
_entry.id   AF-A0A7S2VSH5-F1
#
_cell.length_a   1.000
_cell.length_b   1.000
_cell.length_c   1.000
_cell.angle_alpha   90.00
_cell.angle_beta   90.00
_cell.angle_gamma   90.00
#
_symmetry.space_group_name_H-M   'P 1'
#
loop_
_entity.id
_entity.type
_entity.pdbx_description
1 polymer ?
#
loop_
_entity_poly.entity_id
_entity_poly.type
_entity_poly.pdbx_seq_one_letter_code
_entity_poly.pdbx_strand_id
1 'polypeptide(L)'
;WSGAYVDAAHPGCKREIVLSFGGTNGKLYGEDNLSGAAECSGSGAKRWDLKVRLEDPNADSIAIEELLISLTTRKRKDAKTGKAETLSARWDGTGILFPDGSKWVKKEFYVPPETDIPVMKQQQLR
;
A
#
# COMPACT_ATOMS: atom_id res chain seq x y z
N TRP A 1 1.36 1.55 -12.28
CA TRP A 1 1.22 2.39 -11.06
C TRP A 1 -0.21 2.64 -10.63
N SER A 2 -1.12 3.11 -11.48
CA SER A 2 -2.51 3.29 -11.04
C SER A 2 -3.15 1.96 -10.60
N GLY A 3 -3.99 2.02 -9.58
CA GLY A 3 -4.77 0.88 -9.09
C GLY A 3 -4.71 0.71 -7.58
N ALA A 4 -5.36 -0.36 -7.12
CA ALA A 4 -5.41 -0.73 -5.71
C ALA A 4 -4.32 -1.73 -5.36
N TYR A 5 -3.84 -1.65 -4.13
CA TYR A 5 -2.72 -2.42 -3.61
C TYR A 5 -3.09 -3.14 -2.30
N VAL A 6 -2.35 -4.20 -2.00
CA VAL A 6 -2.40 -4.96 -0.75
C VAL A 6 -1.10 -4.76 0.00
N ASP A 7 -1.21 -4.27 1.22
CA ASP A 7 -0.13 -4.24 2.20
C ASP A 7 -0.28 -5.47 3.11
N ALA A 8 0.58 -6.46 2.97
CA ALA A 8 0.47 -7.71 3.73
C ALA A 8 0.61 -7.49 5.25
N ALA A 9 1.33 -6.45 5.67
CA ALA A 9 1.48 -6.09 7.08
C ALA A 9 0.22 -5.40 7.63
N HIS A 10 -0.65 -4.88 6.76
CA HIS A 10 -1.89 -4.19 7.13
C HIS A 10 -3.05 -4.67 6.26
N PRO A 11 -3.46 -5.95 6.41
CA PRO A 11 -4.50 -6.53 5.57
C PRO A 11 -5.82 -5.77 5.74
N GLY A 12 -6.53 -5.60 4.63
CA GLY A 12 -7.80 -4.87 4.58
C GLY A 12 -7.69 -3.35 4.58
N CYS A 13 -6.53 -2.78 4.87
CA CYS A 13 -6.32 -1.34 4.79
C CYS A 13 -6.26 -0.83 3.35
N LYS A 14 -6.94 0.30 3.08
CA LYS A 14 -6.98 0.87 1.72
C LYS A 14 -5.59 1.34 1.31
N ARG A 15 -5.16 0.98 0.10
CA ARG A 15 -3.98 1.50 -0.61
C ARG A 15 -4.34 1.67 -2.08
N GLU A 16 -4.28 2.88 -2.61
CA GLU A 16 -4.71 3.16 -3.98
C GLU A 16 -3.93 4.32 -4.60
N ILE A 17 -3.38 4.11 -5.79
CA ILE A 17 -2.74 5.16 -6.58
C ILE A 17 -3.68 5.58 -7.70
N VAL A 18 -3.88 6.90 -7.82
CA VAL A 18 -4.56 7.54 -8.95
C VAL A 18 -3.59 8.51 -9.60
N LEU A 19 -3.21 8.23 -10.84
CA LEU A 19 -2.42 9.15 -11.67
C LEU A 19 -3.33 10.06 -12.50
N SER A 20 -2.83 11.24 -12.81
CA SER A 20 -3.45 12.17 -13.75
C SER A 20 -3.36 11.65 -15.18
N PHE A 21 -4.09 12.27 -16.11
CA PHE A 21 -4.08 11.89 -17.54
C PHE A 21 -2.66 11.89 -18.15
N GLY A 22 -1.79 12.78 -17.69
CA GLY A 22 -0.39 12.85 -18.14
C GLY A 22 0.51 11.74 -17.57
N GLY A 23 0.00 10.88 -16.69
CA GLY A 23 0.71 9.71 -16.18
C GLY A 23 1.90 9.99 -15.26
N THR A 24 2.27 11.24 -15.01
CA THR A 24 3.48 11.61 -14.25
C THR A 24 3.21 12.20 -12.88
N ASN A 25 1.96 12.56 -12.57
CA ASN A 25 1.58 13.14 -11.28
C ASN A 25 0.34 12.43 -10.76
N GLY A 26 0.16 12.38 -9.44
CA GLY A 26 -1.02 11.75 -8.88
C GLY A 26 -1.13 11.84 -7.37
N LYS A 27 -2.02 11.01 -6.85
CA LYS A 27 -2.27 10.84 -5.42
C LYS A 27 -2.18 9.37 -5.05
N LEU A 28 -1.54 9.12 -3.92
CA LEU A 28 -1.61 7.85 -3.20
C LEU A 28 -2.56 8.04 -2.03
N TYR A 29 -3.68 7.32 -2.05
CA TYR A 29 -4.65 7.28 -0.98
C TYR A 29 -4.41 6.07 -0.10
N GLY A 30 -4.62 6.26 1.20
CA GLY A 30 -4.70 5.14 2.11
C GLY A 30 -5.50 5.42 3.36
N GLU A 31 -5.64 4.38 4.15
CA GLU A 31 -6.37 4.36 5.40
C GLU A 31 -5.63 3.46 6.36
N ASP A 32 -5.38 3.93 7.58
CA ASP A 32 -4.70 3.16 8.64
C ASP A 32 -5.47 3.27 9.96
N ASN A 33 -5.38 2.23 10.78
CA ASN A 33 -5.98 2.22 12.11
C ASN A 33 -5.09 2.97 13.11
N LEU A 34 -5.65 3.97 13.78
CA LEU A 34 -4.91 4.75 14.77
C LEU A 34 -4.63 4.04 16.09
N SER A 35 -5.33 2.93 16.38
CA SER A 35 -5.08 2.16 17.60
C SER A 35 -3.80 1.32 17.52
N GLY A 36 -3.10 1.33 16.38
CA GLY A 36 -1.95 0.46 16.13
C GLY A 36 -2.34 -0.97 15.74
N ALA A 37 -3.64 -1.26 15.57
CA ALA A 37 -4.08 -2.52 15.02
C ALA A 37 -3.65 -2.66 13.55
N ALA A 38 -3.27 -3.88 13.15
CA ALA A 38 -2.85 -4.17 11.79
C ALA A 38 -4.00 -4.02 10.77
N GLU A 39 -5.24 -4.25 11.18
CA GLU A 39 -6.41 -4.18 10.31
C GLU A 39 -7.15 -2.85 10.42
N CYS A 40 -7.68 -2.40 9.27
CA CYS A 40 -8.54 -1.21 9.16
C CYS A 40 -10.02 -1.52 9.35
N SER A 41 -10.37 -2.44 10.26
CA SER A 41 -11.76 -2.73 10.62
C SER A 41 -12.23 -1.82 11.77
N GLY A 42 -13.44 -1.24 11.66
CA GLY A 42 -14.09 -0.46 12.72
C GLY A 42 -13.89 1.07 12.69
N SER A 43 -14.24 1.74 13.79
CA SER A 43 -14.34 3.22 13.92
C SER A 43 -13.00 3.96 14.11
N GLY A 44 -11.88 3.24 14.13
CA GLY A 44 -10.53 3.79 14.36
C GLY A 44 -9.73 4.13 13.10
N ALA A 45 -10.28 3.83 11.92
CA ALA A 45 -9.62 4.02 10.64
C ALA A 45 -9.52 5.50 10.27
N LYS A 46 -8.31 6.00 10.00
CA LYS A 46 -8.08 7.36 9.50
C LYS A 46 -7.44 7.36 8.13
N ARG A 47 -8.13 8.06 7.22
CA ARG A 47 -7.67 8.32 5.86
C ARG A 47 -6.48 9.28 5.81
N TRP A 48 -5.72 9.15 4.74
CA TRP A 48 -4.61 10.01 4.37
C TRP A 48 -4.42 9.97 2.86
N ASP A 49 -3.81 11.02 2.31
CA ASP A 49 -3.35 11.06 0.94
C ASP A 49 -1.96 11.70 0.84
N LEU A 50 -1.13 11.16 -0.03
CA LEU A 50 0.20 11.64 -0.33
C LEU A 50 0.29 11.99 -1.82
N LYS A 51 1.13 12.97 -2.16
CA LYS A 51 1.41 13.27 -3.56
C LYS A 51 2.39 12.24 -4.11
N VAL A 52 2.18 11.83 -5.36
CA VAL A 52 3.11 10.98 -6.08
C VAL A 52 3.51 11.61 -7.40
N ARG A 53 4.74 11.33 -7.83
CA ARG A 53 5.31 11.81 -9.08
C ARG A 53 6.16 10.71 -9.74
N LEU A 54 6.09 10.63 -11.05
CA LEU A 54 6.98 9.85 -11.90
C LEU A 54 7.79 10.78 -12.78
N GLU A 55 8.98 10.34 -13.16
CA GLU A 55 9.82 11.06 -14.14
C GLU A 55 9.17 11.03 -15.53
N ASP A 56 8.62 9.88 -15.90
CA ASP A 56 7.84 9.66 -17.12
C ASP A 56 6.73 8.59 -16.89
N PRO A 57 5.74 8.46 -17.79
CA PRO A 57 4.62 7.53 -17.60
C PRO A 57 4.99 6.04 -17.47
N ASN A 58 6.17 5.64 -17.96
CA ASN A 58 6.67 4.26 -17.95
C ASN A 58 7.80 4.04 -16.95
N ALA A 59 8.10 5.02 -16.09
CA ALA A 59 9.20 4.92 -15.14
C ALA A 59 9.01 3.74 -14.17
N ASP A 60 10.10 3.02 -13.90
CA ASP A 60 10.15 1.94 -12.91
C ASP A 60 10.27 2.45 -11.46
N SER A 61 10.29 3.76 -11.27
CA SER A 61 10.31 4.39 -9.95
C SER A 61 9.24 5.45 -9.79
N ILE A 62 8.73 5.57 -8.56
CA ILE A 62 7.78 6.59 -8.15
C ILE A 62 8.33 7.35 -6.95
N ALA A 63 8.27 8.67 -7.00
CA ALA A 63 8.56 9.55 -5.90
C ALA A 63 7.26 9.84 -5.12
N ILE A 64 7.29 9.64 -3.81
CA ILE A 64 6.14 9.83 -2.92
C ILE A 64 6.51 10.86 -1.86
N GLU A 65 5.69 11.90 -1.71
CA GLU A 65 5.90 12.95 -0.72
C GLU A 65 5.23 12.56 0.61
N GLU A 66 6.02 12.04 1.56
CA GLU A 66 5.57 11.59 2.87
C GLU A 66 5.37 12.77 3.85
N LEU A 67 4.36 13.60 3.61
CA LEU A 67 4.03 14.74 4.49
C LEU A 67 3.21 14.33 5.72
N LEU A 68 2.24 13.43 5.56
CA LEU A 68 1.27 13.09 6.61
C LEU A 68 1.57 11.77 7.32
N ILE A 69 2.25 10.85 6.64
CA ILE A 69 2.53 9.51 7.14
C ILE A 69 3.76 8.94 6.45
N SER A 70 4.55 8.15 7.18
CA SER A 70 5.58 7.29 6.61
C SER A 70 4.98 5.99 6.09
N LEU A 71 5.27 5.61 4.85
CA LEU A 71 4.73 4.41 4.22
C LEU A 71 5.39 3.11 4.65
N THR A 72 6.59 3.20 5.23
CA THR A 72 7.35 2.07 5.75
C THR A 72 7.07 1.86 7.23
N THR A 73 7.09 2.94 8.02
CA THR A 73 6.91 2.86 9.48
C THR A 73 5.48 3.11 9.96
N ARG A 74 4.57 3.57 9.09
CA ARG A 74 3.18 3.94 9.39
C ARG A 74 3.01 5.06 10.42
N LYS A 75 4.11 5.67 10.87
CA LYS A 75 4.06 6.78 11.83
C LYS A 75 3.45 8.00 11.16
N ARG A 76 2.37 8.51 11.75
CA ARG A 76 1.80 9.80 11.34
C ARG A 76 2.76 10.92 11.68
N LYS A 77 2.87 11.86 10.75
CA LYS A 77 3.61 13.11 10.92
C LYS A 77 2.62 14.21 11.29
N ASP A 78 3.08 15.20 12.03
CA ASP A 78 2.27 16.36 12.35
C ASP A 78 2.04 17.18 11.08
N ALA A 79 0.79 17.50 10.73
CA ALA A 79 0.50 18.15 9.46
C ALA A 79 0.96 19.64 9.40
N LYS A 80 1.26 20.26 10.54
CA LYS A 80 1.68 21.67 10.62
C LYS A 80 3.20 21.83 10.61
N THR A 81 3.90 20.85 11.19
CA THR A 81 5.35 20.89 11.46
C THR A 81 6.11 19.78 10.76
N GLY A 82 5.41 18.77 10.25
CA GLY A 82 5.97 17.66 9.53
C GLY A 82 6.67 18.13 8.27
N LYS A 83 7.93 17.73 8.11
CA LYS A 83 8.68 17.98 6.89
C LYS A 83 8.28 16.94 5.85
N ALA A 84 7.92 17.40 4.66
CA ALA A 84 7.78 16.53 3.50
C ALA A 84 9.13 15.87 3.19
N GLU A 85 9.15 14.55 3.23
CA GLU A 85 10.29 13.74 2.81
C GLU A 85 9.90 12.99 1.54
N THR A 86 10.84 12.87 0.61
CA THR A 86 10.59 12.13 -0.63
C THR A 86 11.06 10.70 -0.45
N LEU A 87 10.13 9.76 -0.51
CA LEU A 87 10.38 8.33 -0.60
C LEU A 87 10.41 7.92 -2.07
N SER A 88 11.49 7.26 -2.52
CA SER A 88 11.53 6.64 -3.84
C SER A 88 11.22 5.16 -3.71
N ALA A 89 10.17 4.69 -4.36
CA ALA A 89 9.78 3.29 -4.41
C ALA A 89 9.87 2.76 -5.85
N ARG A 90 10.10 1.46 -6.01
CA ARG A 90 10.31 0.84 -7.33
C ARG A 90 9.21 -0.14 -7.69
N TRP A 91 8.92 -0.26 -8.97
CA TRP A 91 8.09 -1.33 -9.51
C TRP A 91 8.94 -2.59 -9.65
N ASP A 92 8.43 -3.72 -9.16
CA ASP A 92 9.15 -5.00 -9.23
C ASP A 92 8.49 -6.03 -10.16
N GLY A 93 7.55 -5.58 -11.00
CA GLY A 93 6.74 -6.42 -11.88
C GLY A 93 5.37 -6.77 -11.31
N THR A 94 5.22 -6.84 -9.99
CA THR A 94 3.97 -7.25 -9.32
C THR A 94 3.46 -6.23 -8.30
N GLY A 95 4.31 -5.29 -7.88
CA GLY A 95 3.99 -4.37 -6.82
C GLY A 95 5.01 -3.25 -6.65
N ILE A 96 4.83 -2.55 -5.54
CA ILE A 96 5.66 -1.43 -5.11
C ILE A 96 6.63 -1.97 -4.05
N LEU A 97 7.92 -1.97 -4.36
CA LEU A 97 9.00 -2.29 -3.44
C LEU A 97 9.53 -0.99 -2.82
N PHE A 98 9.47 -0.91 -1.50
CA PHE A 98 9.96 0.23 -0.74
C PHE A 98 11.45 0.06 -0.35
N PRO A 99 12.15 1.15 -0.01
CA PRO A 99 13.57 1.11 0.37
C PRO A 99 13.89 0.26 1.61
N ASP A 100 12.92 0.04 2.50
CA ASP A 100 13.06 -0.82 3.68
C ASP A 100 12.87 -2.31 3.37
N GLY A 101 12.62 -2.66 2.10
CA GLY A 101 12.34 -4.02 1.63
C GLY A 101 10.88 -4.44 1.79
N SER A 102 10.03 -3.61 2.41
CA SER A 102 8.59 -3.89 2.44
C SER A 102 8.00 -3.75 1.04
N LYS A 103 6.91 -4.48 0.78
CA LYS A 103 6.28 -4.53 -0.53
C LYS A 103 4.78 -4.45 -0.43
N TRP A 104 4.18 -3.65 -1.30
CA TRP A 104 2.75 -3.70 -1.58
C TRP A 104 2.49 -4.36 -2.91
N VAL A 105 1.65 -5.40 -2.93
CA VAL A 105 1.31 -6.14 -4.14
C VAL A 105 0.10 -5.49 -4.80
N LYS A 106 0.10 -5.31 -6.12
CA LYS A 106 -1.09 -4.80 -6.80
C LYS A 106 -2.21 -5.84 -6.68
N LYS A 107 -3.44 -5.41 -6.37
CA LYS A 107 -4.56 -6.33 -6.06
C LYS A 107 -4.79 -7.38 -7.15
N GLU A 108 -4.58 -7.04 -8.41
CA GLU A 108 -4.73 -7.97 -9.55
C GLU A 108 -3.70 -9.11 -9.56
N PHE A 109 -2.55 -8.94 -8.90
CA PHE A 109 -1.50 -9.95 -8.76
C PHE A 109 -1.48 -10.60 -7.36
N TYR A 110 -2.35 -10.15 -6.45
CA TYR A 110 -2.32 -10.63 -5.07
C TYR A 110 -3.01 -11.99 -4.95
N VAL A 111 -2.23 -12.98 -4.53
CA VAL A 111 -2.74 -14.29 -4.10
C VAL A 111 -2.72 -14.29 -2.57
N PRO A 112 -3.89 -14.38 -1.90
CA PRO A 112 -3.92 -14.53 -0.45
C PRO A 112 -3.11 -15.77 -0.04
N PRO A 113 -2.35 -15.73 1.06
CA PRO A 113 -1.78 -16.96 1.61
C PRO A 113 -2.92 -17.95 1.83
N GLU A 114 -2.75 -19.20 1.42
CA GLU A 114 -3.69 -20.27 1.75
C GLU A 114 -3.84 -20.28 3.28
N THR A 115 -4.98 -19.83 3.77
CA THR A 115 -5.37 -20.12 5.15
C THR A 115 -5.40 -21.64 5.24
N ASP A 116 -4.72 -22.25 6.21
CA ASP A 116 -4.80 -23.67 6.50
C ASP A 116 -6.28 -24.11 6.64
N ILE A 117 -6.91 -24.45 5.52
CA ILE A 117 -8.14 -25.22 5.49
C ILE A 117 -7.64 -26.63 5.71
N PRO A 118 -7.91 -27.27 6.87
CA PRO A 118 -7.58 -28.68 7.01
C PRO A 118 -8.29 -29.40 5.86
N VAL A 119 -7.50 -30.02 4.99
CA VAL A 119 -7.98 -31.00 4.01
C VAL A 119 -8.68 -32.07 4.82
N MET A 120 -10.01 -31.96 4.97
CA MET A 120 -10.80 -33.10 5.41
C MET A 120 -10.54 -34.17 4.36
N LYS A 121 -9.71 -35.15 4.74
CA LYS A 121 -9.54 -36.40 4.03
C LYS A 121 -10.91 -36.84 3.58
N GLN A 122 -11.15 -36.90 2.28
CA GLN A 122 -12.21 -37.73 1.74
C GLN A 122 -11.91 -39.16 2.20
N GLN A 123 -12.50 -39.55 3.32
CA GLN A 123 -12.60 -40.95 3.70
C GLN A 123 -13.45 -41.60 2.61
N GLN A 124 -12.75 -42.39 1.80
CA GLN A 124 -13.20 -43.58 1.09
C GLN A 124 -14.70 -43.87 1.25
N LEU A 125 -15.46 -43.57 0.19
CA LEU A 125 -16.70 -44.30 -0.08
C LEU A 125 -16.32 -45.77 -0.28
N ARG A 126 -16.76 -46.61 0.67
CA ARG A 126 -16.98 -48.03 0.42
C ARG A 126 -18.36 -48.20 -0.19
#